data_AF-A0A8S3BDL8-F1
#
_entry.id   AF-A0A8S3BDL8-F1
#
_cell.length_a   1.000
_cell.length_b   1.000
_cell.length_c   1.000
_cell.angle_alpha   90.00
_cell.angle_beta   90.00
_cell.angle_gamma   90.00
#
_symmetry.space_group_name_H-M   'P 1'
#
loop_
_entity.id
_entity.type
_entity.pdbx_description
1 polymer ?
#
loop_
_entity_poly.entity_id
_entity_poly.type
_entity_poly.pdbx_seq_one_letter_code
_entity_poly.pdbx_strand_id
1 'polypeptide(L)' 'PSCGQNTVPNPCLTTTTMPEQYHPFQFSAQAFIQCNGDLLYVQPCAPGLIWNKEEKVCDRLE' A
#
# COMPACT_ATOMS: atom_id res chain seq x y z
N PRO A 1 11.65 -25.33 -11.43
CA PRO A 1 10.79 -24.42 -10.65
C PRO A 1 11.43 -23.02 -10.55
N SER A 2 11.23 -22.19 -11.57
CA SER A 2 11.59 -20.77 -11.52
C SER A 2 10.55 -20.04 -10.68
N CYS A 3 10.94 -19.60 -9.48
CA CYS A 3 10.14 -18.63 -8.73
C CYS A 3 10.17 -17.33 -9.54
N GLY A 4 9.12 -17.08 -10.34
CA GLY A 4 9.01 -15.88 -11.16
C GLY A 4 9.16 -14.66 -10.27
N GLN A 5 10.02 -13.72 -10.68
CA GLN A 5 10.33 -12.50 -9.92
C GLN A 5 9.14 -11.54 -9.90
N ASN A 6 8.06 -11.90 -9.23
CA ASN A 6 7.01 -10.97 -8.80
C ASN A 6 7.45 -10.24 -7.53
N THR A 7 8.67 -9.70 -7.54
CA THR A 7 9.21 -8.88 -6.46
C THR A 7 8.70 -7.47 -6.66
N VAL A 8 7.57 -7.15 -6.02
CA VAL A 8 7.11 -5.77 -5.88
C VAL A 8 8.12 -5.07 -4.94
N PRO A 9 8.87 -4.06 -5.40
CA PRO A 9 9.83 -3.37 -4.55
C PRO A 9 9.11 -2.63 -3.42
N ASN A 10 9.73 -2.54 -2.25
CA ASN A 10 9.18 -1.81 -1.11
C ASN A 10 9.12 -0.30 -1.44
N PRO A 11 7.92 0.30 -1.60
CA PRO A 11 7.80 1.73 -1.89
C PRO A 11 8.34 2.62 -0.76
N CYS A 12 8.41 2.13 0.48
CA CYS A 12 8.87 2.90 1.63
C CYS A 12 10.37 3.20 1.62
N LEU A 13 11.17 2.48 0.81
CA LEU A 13 12.61 2.73 0.68
C LEU A 13 12.94 3.90 -0.26
N THR A 14 11.94 4.45 -0.96
CA THR A 14 12.17 5.38 -2.07
C THR A 14 12.15 6.86 -1.68
N THR A 15 11.84 7.17 -0.42
CA THR A 15 11.47 8.54 -0.01
C THR A 15 12.14 8.92 1.30
N THR A 16 13.34 9.49 1.18
CA THR A 16 14.14 10.05 2.29
C THR A 16 13.51 11.31 2.93
N THR A 17 12.39 11.79 2.42
CA THR A 17 11.76 13.04 2.87
C THR A 17 10.25 12.86 2.90
N MET A 18 9.65 12.68 4.09
CA MET A 18 8.28 13.10 4.51
C MET A 18 7.53 12.09 5.43
N PRO A 19 6.64 12.61 6.30
CA PRO A 19 5.90 11.84 7.30
C PRO A 19 4.78 11.01 6.64
N GLU A 20 4.65 9.74 7.04
CA GLU A 20 3.58 8.80 6.65
C GLU A 20 3.18 8.79 5.18
N GLN A 21 3.80 7.88 4.42
CA GLN A 21 3.46 7.67 3.02
C GLN A 21 2.53 6.47 2.88
N TYR A 22 1.37 6.71 2.27
CA TYR A 22 0.39 5.69 1.97
C TYR A 22 0.46 5.31 0.49
N HIS A 23 0.53 4.01 0.19
CA HIS A 23 0.66 3.46 -1.16
C HIS A 23 -0.39 2.37 -1.43
N PRO A 24 -0.82 2.19 -2.69
CA PRO A 24 -1.72 1.10 -3.05
C PRO A 24 -1.01 -0.26 -2.95
N PHE A 25 -1.73 -1.25 -2.42
CA PHE A 25 -1.24 -2.62 -2.42
C PHE A 25 -1.52 -3.30 -3.76
N GLN A 26 -0.47 -3.76 -4.45
CA GLN A 26 -0.57 -4.30 -5.82
C GLN A 26 -1.40 -5.58 -5.93
N PHE A 27 -1.53 -6.34 -4.84
CA PHE A 27 -2.22 -7.64 -4.85
C PHE A 27 -3.67 -7.58 -4.37
N SER A 28 -4.08 -6.50 -3.68
CA SER A 28 -5.46 -6.35 -3.21
C SER A 28 -5.82 -4.87 -3.08
N ALA A 29 -6.96 -4.50 -3.64
CA ALA A 29 -7.51 -3.15 -3.51
C ALA A 29 -8.14 -2.91 -2.13
N GLN A 30 -8.43 -3.96 -1.37
CA GLN A 30 -8.96 -3.87 0.00
C GLN A 30 -7.87 -3.71 1.05
N ALA A 31 -6.64 -3.40 0.63
CA ALA A 31 -5.52 -3.14 1.51
C ALA A 31 -4.65 -2.05 0.93
N PHE A 32 -3.91 -1.40 1.80
CA PHE A 32 -2.94 -0.39 1.45
C PHE A 32 -1.66 -0.58 2.22
N ILE A 33 -0.61 0.05 1.74
CA ILE A 33 0.70 0.07 2.36
C ILE A 33 0.82 1.40 3.11
N GLN A 34 1.12 1.32 4.40
CA GLN A 34 1.53 2.45 5.22
C GLN A 34 3.04 2.36 5.47
N CYS A 35 3.76 3.42 5.14
CA CYS A 35 5.19 3.53 5.39
C CYS A 35 5.45 4.29 6.68
N ASN A 36 6.28 3.73 7.56
CA ASN A 36 6.80 4.40 8.74
C ASN A 36 8.33 4.41 8.67
N GLY A 37 8.89 5.45 8.04
CA GLY A 37 10.28 5.43 7.58
C GLY A 37 10.50 4.33 6.54
N ASP A 38 11.51 3.49 6.75
CA ASP A 38 11.87 2.39 5.84
C ASP A 38 10.96 1.14 5.97
N LEU A 39 10.10 1.11 7.00
CA LEU A 39 9.22 -0.02 7.29
C LEU A 39 7.91 0.04 6.53
N LEU A 40 7.55 -1.07 5.89
CA LEU A 40 6.30 -1.29 5.18
C LEU A 40 5.30 -2.02 6.05
N TYR A 41 4.11 -1.46 6.20
CA TYR A 41 2.98 -2.08 6.88
C TYR A 41 1.82 -2.26 5.90
N VAL A 42 1.34 -3.48 5.72
CA VAL A 42 0.11 -3.72 4.96
C VAL A 42 -1.08 -3.60 5.92
N GLN A 43 -1.90 -2.58 5.70
CA GLN A 43 -3.11 -2.31 6.45
C GLN A 43 -4.34 -2.72 5.61
N PRO A 44 -5.15 -3.67 6.07
CA PRO A 44 -6.42 -3.98 5.43
C PRO A 44 -7.43 -2.85 5.67
N CYS A 45 -8.23 -2.55 4.65
CA CYS A 45 -9.40 -1.69 4.77
C CYS A 45 -10.53 -2.41 5.53
N ALA A 46 -11.49 -1.62 6.04
CA ALA A 46 -12.70 -2.20 6.60
C ALA A 46 -13.47 -3.02 5.54
N PRO A 47 -14.29 -4.01 5.95
CA PRO A 47 -14.98 -4.90 5.01
C PRO A 47 -15.85 -4.12 4.02
N GLY A 48 -15.65 -4.34 2.73
CA GLY A 48 -16.41 -3.66 1.67
C GLY A 48 -15.87 -2.27 1.27
N LEU A 49 -14.78 -1.80 1.88
CA LEU A 49 -14.08 -0.59 1.45
C LEU A 49 -12.87 -0.94 0.58
N ILE A 50 -12.51 0.00 -0.28
CA ILE A 50 -11.41 -0.12 -1.23
C ILE A 50 -10.50 1.09 -1.07
N TRP A 51 -9.20 0.87 -1.18
CA TRP A 51 -8.20 1.91 -1.04
C TRP A 51 -8.34 2.96 -2.16
N ASN A 52 -8.67 4.19 -1.77
CA ASN A 52 -8.62 5.37 -2.62
C ASN A 52 -7.23 6.00 -2.52
N LYS A 53 -6.44 5.88 -3.61
CA LYS A 53 -5.08 6.46 -3.70
C LYS A 53 -5.06 7.98 -3.80
N GLU A 54 -6.16 8.61 -4.22
CA GLU A 54 -6.27 10.07 -4.38
C GLU A 54 -6.47 10.73 -3.02
N GLU A 55 -7.41 10.20 -2.24
CA GLU A 55 -7.73 10.69 -0.90
C GLU A 55 -6.89 10.05 0.22
N LYS A 56 -6.13 8.98 -0.11
CA LYS A 56 -5.33 8.18 0.82
C LYS A 56 -6.16 7.62 1.99
N VAL A 57 -7.38 7.17 1.69
CA VAL A 57 -8.29 6.56 2.66
C VAL A 57 -8.95 5.33 2.05
N CYS A 58 -9.44 4.45 2.90
CA CYS A 58 -10.35 3.39 2.47
C CYS A 58 -11.74 3.98 2.29
N ASP A 59 -12.22 4.03 1.06
CA ASP A 59 -13.53 4.58 0.73
C ASP A 59 -14.42 3.51 0.09
N ARG A 60 -15.72 3.77 0.02
CA ARG A 60 -16.65 2.85 -0.64
C ARG A 60 -16.62 3.24 -2.11
N LEU A 61 -16.03 2.39 -2.96
CA LEU A 61 -16.14 2.59 -4.41
C LEU A 61 -17.64 2.62 -4.77
N GLU A 62 -18.15 3.82 -5.04
CA GLU A 62 -19.42 4.07 -5.70
C GLU A 62 -19.26 3.89 -7.21
#